data_AF-A0A257XP17-F1
#
_entry.id   AF-A0A257XP17-F1
#
_cell.length_a   1.000
_cell.length_b   1.000
_cell.length_c   1.000
_cell.angle_alpha   90.00
_cell.angle_beta   90.00
_cell.angle_gamma   90.00
#
_symmetry.space_group_name_H-M   'P 1'
#
loop_
_entity.id
_entity.type
_entity.pdbx_description
1 polymer ?
#
loop_
_entity_poly.entity_id
_entity_poly.type
_entity_poly.pdbx_seq_one_letter_code
_entity_poly.pdbx_strand_id
1 'polypeptide(L)'
;MNRPLRLLLAGSLLLGLSGCAGFDFDKINPFQERKTPLSGTRQPVFPNGVPGVTASAPLDQPSNANVSLDAISAAKPNASAAAPGSN
;
A
#
# COMPACT_ATOMS: atom_id res chain seq x y z
N MET A 1 18.97 31.99 36.38
CA MET A 1 20.14 31.19 35.96
C MET A 1 19.70 29.93 35.21
N ASN A 2 18.94 30.06 34.11
CA ASN A 2 18.20 28.90 33.55
C ASN A 2 18.57 28.62 32.08
N ARG A 3 19.54 29.37 31.54
CA ARG A 3 20.04 29.22 30.16
C ARG A 3 20.69 27.86 29.90
N PRO A 4 21.54 27.28 30.79
CA PRO A 4 22.14 25.98 30.52
C PRO A 4 21.09 24.85 30.58
N LEU A 5 20.10 24.95 31.46
CA LEU A 5 19.01 23.97 31.56
C LEU A 5 18.14 23.94 30.30
N ARG A 6 17.85 25.11 29.73
CA ARG A 6 17.09 25.22 28.47
C ARG A 6 17.87 24.64 27.27
N LEU A 7 19.19 24.83 27.24
CA LEU A 7 20.04 24.27 26.19
C LEU A 7 20.14 22.74 26.28
N LEU A 8 20.23 22.17 27.49
CA LEU A 8 20.22 20.73 27.68
C LEU A 8 18.89 20.09 27.29
N LEU A 9 17.75 20.72 27.64
CA LEU A 9 16.43 20.25 27.26
C LEU A 9 16.19 20.34 25.74
N ALA A 10 16.63 21.42 25.12
CA ALA A 10 16.55 21.58 23.66
C ALA A 10 17.45 20.55 22.94
N GLY A 11 18.64 20.28 23.48
CA GLY A 11 19.56 19.28 22.96
C GLY A 11 18.99 17.86 23.04
N SER A 12 18.42 17.46 24.19
CA SER A 12 17.83 16.12 24.35
C SER A 12 16.62 15.89 23.45
N LEU A 13 15.80 16.92 23.23
CA LEU A 13 14.66 16.85 22.31
C LEU A 13 15.13 16.65 20.86
N LEU A 14 16.15 17.39 20.41
CA LEU A 14 16.72 17.28 19.07
C LEU A 14 17.34 15.90 18.81
N LEU A 15 18.06 15.33 19.78
CA LEU A 15 18.61 13.98 19.67
C LEU A 15 17.49 12.92 19.67
N GLY A 16 16.45 13.09 20.50
CA GLY A 16 15.31 12.18 20.55
C GLY A 16 14.49 12.11 19.26
N LEU A 17 14.30 13.24 18.57
CA LEU A 17 13.60 13.25 17.27
C LEU A 17 14.40 12.53 16.16
N SER A 18 15.74 12.56 16.20
CA SER A 18 16.56 11.85 15.21
C SER A 18 16.50 10.32 15.33
N GLY A 19 16.22 9.79 16.53
CA GLY A 19 16.12 8.36 16.78
C GLY A 19 14.77 7.73 16.36
N CYS A 20 13.71 8.52 16.26
CA CYS A 20 12.38 8.01 15.93
C CYS A 20 12.17 7.79 14.42
N ALA A 21 12.90 8.52 13.57
CA ALA A 21 12.79 8.39 12.11
C ALA A 21 13.46 7.12 11.54
N GLY A 22 14.36 6.48 12.29
CA GLY A 22 15.09 5.27 11.88
C GLY A 22 14.65 3.99 12.59
N PHE A 23 13.79 4.09 13.62
CA PHE A 23 13.33 2.94 14.38
C PHE A 23 12.09 2.35 13.70
N ASP A 24 12.36 1.55 12.68
CA ASP A 24 11.37 0.80 11.93
C ASP A 24 10.83 -0.33 12.82
N PHE A 25 9.82 -0.02 13.64
CA PHE A 25 9.18 -0.95 14.59
C PHE A 25 8.69 -2.24 13.91
N ASP A 26 8.42 -2.19 12.61
CA ASP A 26 8.08 -3.38 11.81
C ASP A 26 9.25 -4.38 11.72
N LYS A 27 10.51 -3.93 11.75
CA LYS A 27 11.68 -4.81 11.71
C LYS A 27 11.98 -5.51 13.03
N ILE A 28 11.32 -5.13 14.12
CA ILE A 28 11.50 -5.68 15.48
C ILE A 28 10.25 -6.46 15.88
N ASN A 29 9.48 -6.96 14.92
CA ASN A 29 8.38 -7.87 15.20
C ASN A 29 8.89 -9.33 15.12
N PRO A 30 9.04 -10.04 16.25
CA PRO A 30 9.46 -11.45 16.25
C PRO A 30 8.41 -12.40 15.66
N PHE A 31 7.19 -11.89 15.37
CA PHE A 31 6.11 -12.60 14.69
C PHE A 31 5.91 -12.15 13.24
N GLN A 32 6.80 -11.32 12.67
CA GLN A 32 6.79 -11.07 11.24
C GLN A 32 7.28 -12.31 10.50
N GLU A 33 6.34 -13.22 10.20
CA GLU A 33 6.54 -14.25 9.21
C GLU A 33 6.79 -13.58 7.86
N ARG A 34 8.07 -13.50 7.47
CA ARG A 34 8.46 -13.05 6.14
C ARG A 34 7.81 -13.99 5.14
N LYS A 35 6.81 -13.51 4.41
CA LYS A 35 6.19 -14.26 3.31
C LYS A 35 7.27 -14.53 2.27
N THR A 36 7.80 -15.74 2.26
CA THR A 36 8.76 -16.19 1.24
C THR A 36 8.11 -15.98 -0.12
N PRO A 37 8.72 -15.21 -1.04
CA PRO A 37 8.20 -15.11 -2.39
C PRO A 37 8.19 -16.52 -2.98
N LEU A 38 7.04 -16.93 -3.55
CA LEU A 38 6.96 -18.20 -4.25
C LEU A 38 8.00 -18.21 -5.38
N SER A 39 8.68 -19.34 -5.54
CA SER A 39 9.63 -19.53 -6.63
C SER A 39 8.92 -19.43 -7.99
N GLY A 40 9.59 -18.79 -8.95
CA GLY A 40 9.11 -18.65 -10.32
C GLY A 40 8.51 -17.26 -10.65
N THR A 41 8.40 -16.99 -11.95
CA THR A 41 7.81 -15.75 -12.46
C THR A 41 6.30 -15.85 -12.47
N ARG A 42 5.61 -14.90 -11.83
CA ARG A 42 4.15 -14.78 -11.93
C ARG A 42 3.78 -14.40 -13.37
N GLN A 43 3.07 -15.27 -14.06
CA GLN A 43 2.52 -15.01 -15.39
C GLN A 43 0.99 -14.88 -15.30
N PRO A 44 0.36 -14.04 -16.14
CA PRO A 44 -1.09 -14.00 -16.22
C PRO A 44 -1.61 -15.37 -16.66
N VAL A 45 -2.57 -15.92 -15.92
CA VAL A 45 -3.23 -17.20 -16.26
C VAL A 45 -3.93 -17.11 -17.62
N PHE A 46 -4.38 -15.92 -17.99
CA PHE A 46 -5.09 -15.64 -19.23
C PHE A 46 -4.39 -14.50 -20.00
N PRO A 47 -3.31 -14.79 -20.75
CA PRO A 47 -2.51 -13.76 -21.42
C PRO A 47 -3.27 -13.01 -22.51
N ASN A 48 -4.26 -13.66 -23.14
CA ASN A 48 -5.09 -13.08 -24.20
C ASN A 48 -6.48 -12.63 -23.70
N GLY A 49 -6.66 -12.50 -22.39
CA GLY A 49 -7.96 -12.22 -21.76
C GLY A 49 -8.73 -13.47 -21.37
N VAL A 50 -9.71 -13.29 -20.47
CA VAL A 50 -10.52 -14.39 -19.93
C VAL A 50 -11.52 -14.85 -20.99
N PRO A 51 -11.58 -16.16 -21.31
CA PRO A 51 -12.55 -16.68 -22.27
C PRO A 51 -13.98 -16.31 -21.90
N GLY A 52 -14.74 -15.75 -22.84
CA GLY A 52 -16.13 -15.34 -22.64
C GLY A 52 -16.31 -13.97 -21.96
N VAL A 53 -15.23 -13.28 -21.58
CA VAL A 53 -15.30 -11.91 -21.05
C VAL A 53 -14.69 -10.95 -22.05
N THR A 54 -15.45 -9.96 -22.47
CA THR A 54 -14.92 -8.83 -23.25
C THR A 54 -14.55 -7.71 -22.29
N ALA A 55 -13.28 -7.29 -22.31
CA ALA A 55 -12.72 -6.34 -21.33
C ALA A 55 -13.36 -4.94 -21.36
N SER A 56 -14.18 -4.65 -22.37
CA SER A 56 -14.85 -3.36 -22.57
C SER A 56 -16.35 -3.49 -22.81
N ALA A 57 -16.94 -4.66 -22.53
CA ALA A 57 -18.41 -4.71 -22.47
C ALA A 57 -18.89 -3.81 -21.33
N PRO A 58 -19.97 -3.03 -21.56
CA PRO A 58 -20.70 -2.42 -20.48
C PRO A 58 -21.07 -3.50 -19.45
N LEU A 59 -20.91 -3.18 -18.17
CA LEU A 59 -21.43 -4.05 -17.13
C LEU A 59 -22.95 -4.12 -17.32
N ASP A 60 -23.50 -5.32 -17.44
CA ASP A 60 -24.94 -5.51 -17.52
C ASP A 60 -25.52 -5.48 -16.11
N GLN A 61 -26.47 -4.58 -15.85
CA GLN A 61 -27.19 -4.56 -14.58
C GLN A 61 -28.50 -5.32 -14.71
N PRO A 62 -28.80 -6.26 -13.79
CA PRO A 62 -30.09 -6.89 -13.78
C PRO A 62 -31.19 -5.84 -13.51
N SER A 63 -32.37 -6.03 -14.08
CA SER A 63 -33.44 -5.00 -14.08
C SER A 63 -33.95 -4.59 -12.69
N ASN A 64 -33.60 -5.34 -11.65
CA ASN A 64 -33.92 -5.06 -10.24
C ASN A 64 -32.80 -4.31 -9.49
N ALA A 65 -31.70 -3.94 -10.13
CA ALA A 65 -30.61 -3.19 -9.50
C ALA A 65 -31.01 -1.70 -9.34
N ASN A 66 -30.97 -1.19 -8.11
CA ASN A 66 -31.24 0.22 -7.78
C ASN A 66 -29.96 1.06 -7.65
N VAL A 67 -28.88 0.70 -8.35
CA VAL A 67 -27.58 1.34 -8.22
C VAL A 67 -27.13 1.84 -9.59
N SER A 68 -26.65 3.07 -9.69
CA SER A 68 -26.09 3.57 -10.95
C SER A 68 -24.67 3.07 -11.14
N LEU A 69 -24.41 2.38 -12.25
CA LEU A 69 -23.07 1.86 -12.63
C LEU A 69 -22.01 2.95 -12.80
N ASP A 70 -22.44 4.15 -13.22
CA ASP A 70 -21.56 5.31 -13.36
C ASP A 70 -21.00 5.77 -12.01
N ALA A 71 -21.76 5.63 -10.92
CA ALA A 71 -21.31 5.98 -9.58
C ALA A 71 -20.25 5.00 -9.03
N ILE A 72 -20.25 3.76 -9.53
CA ILE A 72 -19.28 2.72 -9.13
C ILE A 72 -18.00 2.83 -9.99
N SER A 73 -18.12 3.17 -11.27
CA SER A 73 -16.97 3.29 -12.18
C SER A 73 -16.03 4.47 -11.86
N ALA A 74 -16.54 5.52 -11.19
CA ALA A 74 -15.72 6.63 -10.69
C ALA A 74 -14.81 6.22 -9.51
N ALA A 75 -15.12 5.13 -8.80
CA ALA A 75 -14.22 4.46 -7.88
C ALA A 75 -13.31 3.50 -8.67
N LYS A 76 -12.48 4.06 -9.55
CA LYS A 76 -11.37 3.31 -10.16
C LYS A 76 -10.61 2.62 -9.01
N PRO A 77 -10.49 1.27 -8.99
CA PRO A 77 -9.49 0.67 -8.14
C PRO A 77 -8.19 1.30 -8.59
N ASN A 78 -7.49 1.96 -7.68
CA ASN A 78 -6.09 2.28 -7.90
C ASN A 78 -5.41 0.93 -8.24
N ALA A 79 -5.30 0.62 -9.52
CA ALA A 79 -4.12 -0.01 -10.07
C ALA A 79 -3.01 1.02 -9.87
N SER A 80 -2.67 1.28 -8.60
CA SER A 80 -1.37 1.78 -8.25
C SER A 80 -0.45 0.75 -8.85
N ALA A 81 0.31 1.23 -9.83
CA ALA A 81 1.59 0.68 -10.18
C ALA A 81 2.17 -0.02 -8.94
N ALA A 82 2.26 -1.35 -9.00
CA ALA A 82 3.38 -2.01 -8.38
C ALA A 82 4.59 -1.55 -9.21
N ALA A 83 5.03 -0.32 -8.94
CA ALA A 83 6.39 0.08 -9.22
C ALA A 83 7.29 -1.02 -8.60
N PRO A 84 8.35 -1.44 -9.30
CA PRO A 84 9.24 -2.47 -8.79
C PRO A 84 9.81 -1.97 -7.46
N GLY A 85 9.37 -2.59 -6.37
CA GLY A 85 9.92 -2.34 -5.06
C GLY A 85 11.38 -2.81 -5.09
N SER A 86 12.30 -1.86 -5.09
CA SER A 86 13.64 -2.06 -4.56
C SER A 86 13.51 -2.67 -3.16
N ASN A 87 14.00 -3.90 -3.02
CA ASN A 87 14.73 -4.41 -1.86
C ASN A 87 15.36 -5.76 -2.24
#